data_AF-A0A1S1BP09-F1
#
_entry.id   AF-A0A1S1BP09-F1
#
_cell.length_a   1.000
_cell.length_b   1.000
_cell.length_c   1.000
_cell.angle_alpha   90.00
_cell.angle_beta   90.00
_cell.angle_gamma   90.00
#
_symmetry.space_group_name_H-M   'P 1'
#
loop_
_entity.id
_entity.type
_entity.pdbx_description
1 polymer ?
#
loop_
_entity_poly.entity_id
_entity_poly.type
_entity_poly.pdbx_seq_one_letter_code
_entity_poly.pdbx_strand_id
1 'polypeptide(L)'
;MRRVLAPLSLLTALLLAGCAGGTGEPETIVVTSTEVVDAPAPESAPEEEPAPAPEPEAAPAPEQPATPLAGAFELDPAYKGQVGGKCGMTPDGAKISVGDTTSCDLAAAAYPHAINATWAWSNKPNVTSVPFTNISGVVSPITGGAYDLRCAVGSSGQTMSCYGPDNDPYMTYELEMTTTWHPRINIVGEYPHN
;
A
#
# COMPACT_ATOMS: atom_id res chain seq x y z
N MET A 1 -25.83 -42.34 -19.91
CA MET A 1 -27.22 -41.89 -19.73
C MET A 1 -27.24 -40.36 -19.76
N ARG A 2 -27.88 -39.77 -20.77
CA ARG A 2 -28.07 -38.31 -20.95
C ARG A 2 -29.39 -37.90 -20.29
N ARG A 3 -29.39 -36.88 -19.42
CA ARG A 3 -30.55 -36.00 -19.13
C ARG A 3 -30.00 -34.60 -18.82
N VAL A 4 -30.08 -33.68 -19.79
CA VAL A 4 -31.08 -32.61 -19.99
C VAL A 4 -30.66 -31.31 -19.28
N LEU A 5 -30.37 -30.29 -20.10
CA LEU A 5 -30.16 -28.89 -19.74
C LEU A 5 -31.44 -28.27 -19.15
N ALA A 6 -31.26 -27.31 -18.23
CA ALA A 6 -32.11 -26.14 -18.15
C ALA A 6 -31.29 -24.94 -17.63
N PRO A 7 -31.16 -23.85 -18.41
CA PRO A 7 -30.56 -22.60 -17.96
C PRO A 7 -31.63 -21.69 -17.35
N LEU A 8 -31.40 -21.18 -16.14
CA LEU A 8 -32.19 -20.10 -15.56
C LEU A 8 -31.33 -18.83 -15.51
N SER A 9 -31.48 -18.04 -16.58
CA SER A 9 -31.12 -16.63 -16.60
C SER A 9 -32.08 -15.85 -15.71
N LEU A 10 -31.57 -15.08 -14.76
CA LEU A 10 -32.26 -13.91 -14.23
C LEU A 10 -31.31 -12.72 -14.32
N LEU A 11 -31.55 -11.90 -15.35
CA LEU A 11 -31.15 -10.50 -15.38
C LEU A 11 -31.85 -9.78 -14.23
N THR A 12 -31.09 -9.04 -13.42
CA THR A 12 -31.63 -7.90 -12.68
C THR A 12 -30.65 -6.75 -12.81
N ALA A 13 -30.86 -5.93 -13.84
CA ALA A 13 -30.29 -4.59 -13.92
C ALA A 13 -31.25 -3.65 -13.17
N LEU A 14 -30.82 -3.13 -12.02
CA LEU A 14 -31.46 -1.93 -11.44
C LEU A 14 -30.63 -0.72 -11.84
N LEU A 15 -31.23 0.07 -12.73
CA LEU A 15 -30.85 1.45 -13.03
C LEU A 15 -31.14 2.32 -11.79
N LEU A 16 -30.13 2.99 -11.26
CA LEU A 16 -30.30 4.15 -10.37
C LEU A 16 -30.21 5.41 -11.21
N ALA A 17 -31.37 6.06 -11.38
CA ALA A 17 -31.51 7.38 -11.95
C ALA A 17 -31.31 8.47 -10.87
N GLY A 18 -30.64 9.54 -11.27
CA GLY A 18 -31.07 10.92 -10.96
C GLY A 18 -30.73 11.51 -9.59
N CYS A 19 -29.68 12.33 -9.56
CA CYS A 19 -29.72 13.62 -8.86
C CYS A 19 -29.24 14.70 -9.83
N ALA A 20 -30.20 15.43 -10.37
CA ALA A 20 -29.98 16.68 -11.08
C ALA A 20 -29.77 17.80 -10.05
N GLY A 21 -28.78 18.66 -10.29
CA GLY A 21 -28.61 19.89 -9.55
C GLY A 21 -27.44 20.70 -10.10
N GLY A 22 -27.74 21.85 -10.70
CA GLY A 22 -26.74 22.90 -10.92
C GLY A 22 -26.66 23.43 -12.35
N THR A 23 -27.62 24.28 -12.72
CA THR A 23 -27.59 25.17 -13.88
C THR A 23 -26.45 26.19 -13.74
N GLY A 24 -25.59 26.29 -14.76
CA GLY A 24 -24.60 27.35 -14.90
C GLY A 24 -24.13 27.44 -16.34
N GLU A 25 -24.60 28.48 -17.03
CA GLU A 25 -24.41 28.79 -18.46
C GLU A 25 -22.94 28.93 -18.91
N PRO A 26 -22.68 28.84 -20.23
CA PRO A 26 -21.34 28.84 -20.80
C PRO A 26 -20.68 30.22 -20.69
N GLU A 27 -19.48 30.28 -20.09
CA GLU A 27 -18.66 31.49 -20.14
C GLU A 27 -18.22 31.77 -21.58
N THR A 28 -18.81 32.82 -22.15
CA THR A 28 -18.37 33.47 -23.38
C THR A 28 -16.97 34.05 -23.20
N ILE A 29 -16.01 33.54 -23.98
CA ILE A 29 -14.68 34.14 -24.11
C ILE A 29 -14.83 35.48 -24.85
N VAL A 30 -14.64 36.59 -24.12
CA VAL A 30 -14.55 37.92 -24.73
C VAL A 30 -13.11 38.12 -25.21
N VAL A 31 -12.93 38.03 -26.53
CA VAL A 31 -11.69 38.42 -27.20
C VAL A 31 -11.68 39.94 -27.33
N THR A 32 -10.95 40.61 -26.45
CA THR A 32 -10.68 42.05 -26.59
C THR A 32 -9.43 42.23 -27.44
N SER A 33 -9.65 42.60 -28.70
CA SER A 33 -8.62 43.12 -29.59
C SER A 33 -8.38 44.59 -29.26
N THR A 34 -7.14 44.99 -28.98
CA THR A 34 -6.78 46.39 -28.76
C THR A 34 -5.68 46.79 -29.74
N GLU A 35 -5.99 47.82 -30.50
CA GLU A 35 -5.23 48.37 -31.61
C GLU A 35 -4.23 49.42 -31.08
N VAL A 36 -3.05 49.49 -31.69
CA VAL A 36 -1.91 50.35 -31.30
C VAL A 36 -2.11 51.76 -31.87
N VAL A 37 -1.94 52.79 -31.02
CA VAL A 37 -1.75 54.20 -31.45
C VAL A 37 -0.57 54.80 -30.67
N ASP A 38 0.28 55.52 -31.39
CA ASP A 38 1.64 55.94 -31.06
C ASP A 38 1.73 57.38 -30.48
N ALA A 39 2.58 57.54 -29.43
CA ALA A 39 3.37 58.70 -28.95
C ALA A 39 2.70 60.04 -28.50
N PRO A 40 3.35 60.89 -27.64
CA PRO A 40 4.78 60.93 -27.25
C PRO A 40 5.10 61.00 -25.74
N ALA A 41 6.38 60.74 -25.43
CA ALA A 41 7.03 60.73 -24.12
C ALA A 41 7.04 62.09 -23.39
N PRO A 42 7.18 62.11 -22.05
CA PRO A 42 8.51 62.49 -21.53
C PRO A 42 8.95 61.80 -20.23
N GLU A 43 10.25 61.97 -20.00
CA GLU A 43 10.98 62.00 -18.73
C GLU A 43 11.32 60.70 -17.99
N SER A 44 12.64 60.46 -18.01
CA SER A 44 13.44 59.44 -17.35
C SER A 44 13.06 59.16 -15.89
N ALA A 45 12.73 57.90 -15.62
CA ALA A 45 12.88 57.26 -14.32
C ALA A 45 14.01 56.20 -14.42
N PRO A 46 14.75 55.91 -13.33
CA PRO A 46 15.90 55.01 -13.39
C PRO A 46 15.46 53.59 -13.73
N GLU A 47 16.17 52.94 -14.65
CA GLU A 47 16.02 51.51 -14.96
C GLU A 47 16.28 50.66 -13.70
N GLU A 48 15.27 49.96 -13.21
CA GLU A 48 15.46 48.79 -12.35
C GLU A 48 15.86 47.60 -13.24
N GLU A 49 17.03 47.02 -12.97
CA GLU A 49 17.49 45.77 -13.56
C GLU A 49 16.44 44.66 -13.38
N PRO A 50 16.15 43.86 -14.42
CA PRO A 50 15.23 42.74 -14.28
C PRO A 50 15.84 41.68 -13.36
N ALA A 51 15.08 41.28 -12.34
CA ALA A 51 15.44 40.15 -11.49
C ALA A 51 15.66 38.89 -12.35
N PRO A 52 16.68 38.06 -12.05
CA PRO A 52 16.97 36.87 -12.84
C PRO A 52 15.79 35.89 -12.76
N ALA A 53 15.46 35.30 -13.91
CA ALA A 53 14.41 34.28 -14.02
C ALA A 53 14.72 33.07 -13.12
N PRO A 54 13.71 32.42 -12.50
CA PRO A 54 13.92 31.24 -11.70
C PRO A 54 14.48 30.11 -12.58
N GLU A 55 15.56 29.50 -12.10
CA GLU A 55 16.21 28.34 -12.70
C GLU A 55 15.21 27.16 -12.73
N PRO A 56 15.10 26.41 -13.83
CA PRO A 56 14.16 25.28 -13.91
C PRO A 56 14.55 24.20 -12.89
N GLU A 57 13.61 23.84 -12.01
CA GLU A 57 13.74 22.70 -11.10
C GLU A 57 14.08 21.44 -11.90
N ALA A 58 15.19 20.80 -11.52
CA ALA A 58 15.61 19.55 -12.10
C ALA A 58 14.50 18.50 -11.93
N ALA A 59 14.10 17.89 -13.05
CA ALA A 59 13.17 16.76 -13.04
C ALA A 59 13.67 15.66 -12.10
N PRO A 60 12.79 15.00 -11.32
CA PRO A 60 13.20 13.95 -10.40
C PRO A 60 13.88 12.82 -11.18
N ALA A 61 15.03 12.39 -10.66
CA ALA A 61 15.78 11.29 -11.24
C ALA A 61 14.92 10.01 -11.26
N PRO A 62 15.04 9.16 -12.31
CA PRO A 62 14.29 7.92 -12.38
C PRO A 62 14.59 7.05 -11.15
N GLU A 63 13.53 6.62 -10.46
CA GLU A 63 13.64 5.74 -9.29
C GLU A 63 14.38 4.47 -9.70
N GLN A 64 15.57 4.28 -9.14
CA GLN A 64 16.30 3.03 -9.30
C GLN A 64 15.48 1.92 -8.63
N PRO A 65 15.41 0.71 -9.23
CA PRO A 65 14.70 -0.40 -8.61
C PRO A 65 15.27 -0.62 -7.20
N ALA A 66 14.37 -0.65 -6.21
CA ALA A 66 14.74 -0.79 -4.82
C ALA A 66 15.63 -2.04 -4.65
N THR A 67 16.77 -1.86 -3.99
CA THR A 67 17.66 -2.98 -3.68
C THR A 67 16.89 -3.97 -2.78
N PRO A 68 16.90 -5.29 -3.06
CA PRO A 68 16.18 -6.25 -2.24
C PRO A 68 16.62 -6.12 -0.78
N LEU A 69 15.65 -6.05 0.13
CA LEU A 69 15.92 -5.99 1.56
C LEU A 69 16.77 -7.19 2.00
N ALA A 70 17.69 -6.98 2.94
CA ALA A 70 18.43 -8.10 3.53
C ALA A 70 17.45 -9.15 4.08
N GLY A 71 17.61 -10.41 3.66
CA GLY A 71 16.69 -11.50 4.00
C GLY A 71 15.48 -11.65 3.08
N ALA A 72 15.38 -10.87 1.99
CA ALA A 72 14.45 -11.16 0.90
C ALA A 72 14.66 -12.59 0.40
N PHE A 73 13.57 -13.31 0.21
CA PHE A 73 13.60 -14.68 -0.25
C PHE A 73 12.72 -14.84 -1.48
N GLU A 74 13.05 -15.83 -2.29
CA GLU A 74 12.29 -16.15 -3.48
C GLU A 74 11.16 -17.13 -3.12
N LEU A 75 9.93 -16.75 -3.45
CA LEU A 75 8.77 -17.60 -3.32
C LEU A 75 8.88 -18.81 -4.26
N ASP A 76 8.43 -19.98 -3.81
CA ASP A 76 8.31 -21.16 -4.67
C ASP A 76 7.52 -20.79 -5.94
N PRO A 77 8.05 -21.08 -7.14
CA PRO A 77 7.41 -20.77 -8.42
C PRO A 77 5.96 -21.24 -8.53
N ALA A 78 5.57 -22.29 -7.79
CA ALA A 78 4.19 -22.78 -7.77
C ALA A 78 3.17 -21.76 -7.23
N TYR A 79 3.61 -20.79 -6.42
CA TYR A 79 2.75 -19.77 -5.79
C TYR A 79 2.99 -18.35 -6.33
N LYS A 80 3.95 -18.15 -7.24
CA LYS A 80 4.20 -16.83 -7.83
C LYS A 80 3.00 -16.36 -8.65
N GLY A 81 2.60 -15.10 -8.47
CA GLY A 81 1.43 -14.50 -9.09
C GLY A 81 0.09 -14.98 -8.53
N GLN A 82 0.08 -15.90 -7.57
CA GLN A 82 -1.15 -16.36 -6.93
C GLN A 82 -1.73 -15.27 -6.03
N VAL A 83 -3.06 -15.12 -6.07
CA VAL A 83 -3.84 -14.27 -5.17
C VAL A 83 -4.74 -15.17 -4.32
N GLY A 84 -4.77 -14.92 -3.01
CA GLY A 84 -5.56 -15.70 -2.07
C GLY A 84 -4.95 -17.04 -1.67
N GLY A 85 -5.33 -17.51 -0.49
CA GLY A 85 -5.10 -18.89 -0.06
C GLY A 85 -3.70 -19.15 0.51
N LYS A 86 -3.14 -20.34 0.23
CA LYS A 86 -1.85 -20.80 0.74
C LYS A 86 -0.73 -20.46 -0.23
N CYS A 87 0.41 -20.01 0.30
CA CYS A 87 1.54 -19.48 -0.46
C CYS A 87 2.86 -20.23 -0.20
N GLY A 88 2.80 -21.48 0.26
CA GLY A 88 3.99 -22.24 0.63
C GLY A 88 4.54 -21.85 2.01
N MET A 89 5.88 -21.76 2.11
CA MET A 89 6.58 -21.56 3.38
C MET A 89 7.70 -20.51 3.27
N THR A 90 8.00 -19.84 4.37
CA THR A 90 9.20 -18.99 4.52
C THR A 90 10.46 -19.86 4.68
N PRO A 91 11.67 -19.28 4.50
CA PRO A 91 12.93 -20.01 4.66
C PRO A 91 13.15 -20.61 6.06
N ASP A 92 12.55 -20.03 7.10
CA ASP A 92 12.64 -20.49 8.49
C ASP A 92 11.47 -21.39 8.93
N GLY A 93 10.62 -21.79 7.96
CA GLY A 93 9.61 -22.84 8.14
C GLY A 93 8.21 -22.37 8.53
N ALA A 94 7.89 -21.08 8.41
CA ALA A 94 6.53 -20.60 8.65
C ALA A 94 5.64 -20.80 7.42
N LYS A 95 4.44 -21.35 7.59
CA LYS A 95 3.42 -21.48 6.55
C LYS A 95 2.87 -20.10 6.20
N ILE A 96 2.85 -19.77 4.92
CA ILE A 96 2.36 -18.48 4.44
C ILE A 96 0.92 -18.66 3.95
N SER A 97 0.00 -17.80 4.42
CA SER A 97 -1.35 -17.69 3.87
C SER A 97 -1.73 -16.23 3.66
N VAL A 98 -2.62 -15.95 2.72
CA VAL A 98 -3.07 -14.60 2.37
C VAL A 98 -4.58 -14.52 2.22
N GLY A 99 -5.14 -13.33 2.43
CA GLY A 99 -6.55 -13.03 2.17
C GLY A 99 -6.88 -13.06 0.66
N ASP A 100 -8.16 -13.14 0.33
CA ASP A 100 -8.67 -13.40 -1.04
C ASP A 100 -8.24 -12.36 -2.09
N THR A 101 -7.83 -11.17 -1.66
CA THR A 101 -7.39 -10.04 -2.49
C THR A 101 -5.88 -9.84 -2.49
N THR A 102 -5.15 -10.55 -1.63
CA THR A 102 -3.71 -10.36 -1.40
C THR A 102 -2.90 -11.37 -2.21
N SER A 103 -1.83 -10.91 -2.85
CA SER A 103 -0.92 -11.82 -3.59
C SER A 103 0.09 -12.50 -2.67
N CYS A 104 0.45 -13.74 -3.02
CA CYS A 104 1.52 -14.47 -2.35
C CYS A 104 2.87 -13.76 -2.49
N ASP A 105 3.12 -13.07 -3.61
CA ASP A 105 4.34 -12.29 -3.83
C ASP A 105 4.45 -11.10 -2.87
N LEU A 106 3.33 -10.43 -2.56
CA LEU A 106 3.32 -9.35 -1.57
C LEU A 106 3.61 -9.90 -0.16
N ALA A 107 3.05 -11.07 0.19
CA ALA A 107 3.35 -11.71 1.46
C ALA A 107 4.82 -12.15 1.57
N ALA A 108 5.41 -12.63 0.47
CA ALA A 108 6.84 -12.91 0.42
C ALA A 108 7.70 -11.64 0.58
N ALA A 109 7.29 -10.54 -0.06
CA ALA A 109 7.97 -9.25 0.06
C ALA A 109 7.85 -8.64 1.46
N ALA A 110 6.71 -8.78 2.15
CA ALA A 110 6.47 -8.21 3.48
C ALA A 110 7.26 -8.91 4.59
N TYR A 111 7.49 -10.22 4.46
CA TYR A 111 8.14 -11.03 5.49
C TYR A 111 9.52 -10.52 5.95
N PRO A 112 10.50 -10.24 5.06
CA PRO A 112 11.81 -9.74 5.47
C PRO A 112 11.72 -8.37 6.16
N HIS A 113 10.71 -7.54 5.83
CA HIS A 113 10.48 -6.29 6.57
C HIS A 113 10.02 -6.59 8.00
N ALA A 114 9.08 -7.52 8.16
CA ALA A 114 8.53 -7.89 9.47
C ALA A 114 9.59 -8.50 10.41
N ILE A 115 10.42 -9.44 9.92
CA ILE A 115 11.41 -10.10 10.79
C ILE A 115 12.57 -9.20 11.21
N ASN A 116 12.91 -8.21 10.38
CA ASN A 116 13.98 -7.25 10.67
C ASN A 116 13.47 -5.99 11.40
N ALA A 117 12.16 -5.85 11.58
CA ALA A 117 11.58 -4.73 12.29
C ALA A 117 11.88 -4.78 13.79
N THR A 118 11.75 -3.62 14.43
CA THR A 118 11.69 -3.54 15.90
C THR A 118 10.22 -3.63 16.34
N TRP A 119 9.95 -4.47 17.32
CA TRP A 119 8.61 -4.80 17.81
C TRP A 119 8.41 -4.25 19.22
N ALA A 120 7.20 -3.80 19.52
CA ALA A 120 6.82 -3.36 20.86
C ALA A 120 5.67 -4.22 21.40
N TRP A 121 5.49 -4.25 22.71
CA TRP A 121 4.31 -4.83 23.32
C TRP A 121 3.10 -3.90 23.19
N SER A 122 1.96 -4.44 22.78
CA SER A 122 0.70 -3.72 22.88
C SER A 122 0.34 -3.52 24.36
N ASN A 123 -0.19 -2.36 24.71
CA ASN A 123 -0.69 -2.08 26.06
C ASN A 123 -2.16 -1.68 25.97
N LYS A 124 -3.05 -2.62 26.28
CA LYS A 124 -4.50 -2.39 26.38
C LYS A 124 -5.01 -3.02 27.68
N PRO A 125 -5.84 -2.30 28.46
CA PRO A 125 -6.38 -2.85 29.70
C PRO A 125 -7.27 -4.06 29.41
N ASN A 126 -7.21 -5.08 30.27
CA ASN A 126 -8.02 -6.30 30.21
C ASN A 126 -7.81 -7.19 28.98
N VAL A 127 -6.75 -6.97 28.20
CA VAL A 127 -6.39 -7.81 27.04
C VAL A 127 -4.96 -8.30 27.21
N THR A 128 -4.69 -9.54 26.78
CA THR A 128 -3.31 -10.06 26.72
C THR A 128 -2.46 -9.19 25.81
N SER A 129 -1.35 -8.68 26.34
CA SER A 129 -0.37 -7.93 25.57
C SER A 129 0.26 -8.81 24.51
N VAL A 130 0.30 -8.31 23.27
CA VAL A 130 0.88 -9.01 22.13
C VAL A 130 1.96 -8.16 21.46
N PRO A 131 3.02 -8.76 20.89
CA PRO A 131 3.98 -8.02 20.10
C PRO A 131 3.32 -7.45 18.85
N PHE A 132 3.66 -6.20 18.52
CA PHE A 132 3.27 -5.57 17.26
C PHE A 132 4.39 -4.68 16.71
N THR A 133 4.33 -4.41 15.41
CA THR A 133 5.14 -3.41 14.74
C THR A 133 4.36 -2.82 13.57
N ASN A 134 4.84 -1.71 13.03
CA ASN A 134 4.38 -1.17 11.75
C ASN A 134 5.57 -1.15 10.80
N ILE A 135 5.36 -1.68 9.60
CA ILE A 135 6.34 -1.66 8.51
C ILE A 135 5.78 -0.81 7.37
N SER A 136 6.67 -0.13 6.67
CA SER A 136 6.30 0.82 5.62
C SER A 136 7.02 0.54 4.32
N GLY A 137 6.39 0.97 3.21
CA GLY A 137 7.00 0.91 1.89
C GLY A 137 7.23 -0.50 1.36
N VAL A 138 6.41 -1.49 1.76
CA VAL A 138 6.49 -2.84 1.20
C VAL A 138 5.94 -2.79 -0.22
N VAL A 139 6.79 -2.97 -1.23
CA VAL A 139 6.38 -2.91 -2.64
C VAL A 139 5.91 -4.28 -3.11
N SER A 140 4.68 -4.34 -3.65
CA SER A 140 4.17 -5.54 -4.32
C SER A 140 4.90 -5.78 -5.63
N PRO A 141 5.55 -6.95 -5.82
CA PRO A 141 6.21 -7.27 -7.10
C PRO A 141 5.25 -7.39 -8.28
N ILE A 142 3.94 -7.57 -8.02
CA ILE A 142 2.92 -7.77 -9.04
C ILE A 142 2.29 -6.45 -9.49
N THR A 143 1.98 -5.56 -8.55
CA THR A 143 1.25 -4.31 -8.83
C THR A 143 2.15 -3.08 -8.81
N GLY A 144 3.35 -3.17 -8.25
CA GLY A 144 4.23 -2.02 -7.98
C GLY A 144 3.73 -1.10 -6.85
N GLY A 145 2.56 -1.38 -6.27
CA GLY A 145 2.01 -0.61 -5.16
C GLY A 145 2.85 -0.77 -3.89
N ALA A 146 3.07 0.32 -3.17
CA ALA A 146 3.70 0.33 -1.86
C ALA A 146 2.65 0.28 -0.75
N TYR A 147 2.90 -0.55 0.27
CA TYR A 147 1.97 -0.78 1.36
C TYR A 147 2.61 -0.46 2.72
N ASP A 148 1.84 0.22 3.56
CA ASP A 148 2.08 0.33 4.99
C ASP A 148 1.28 -0.76 5.70
N LEU A 149 1.95 -1.61 6.48
CA LEU A 149 1.35 -2.77 7.11
C LEU A 149 1.56 -2.71 8.62
N ARG A 150 0.50 -3.02 9.36
CA ARG A 150 0.59 -3.35 10.78
C ARG A 150 0.82 -4.84 10.92
N CYS A 151 1.87 -5.23 11.63
CA CYS A 151 2.12 -6.62 11.96
C CYS A 151 1.89 -6.88 13.46
N ALA A 152 1.35 -8.05 13.80
CA ALA A 152 1.11 -8.48 15.17
C ALA A 152 1.32 -9.99 15.32
N VAL A 153 1.85 -10.41 16.45
CA VAL A 153 1.95 -11.84 16.82
C VAL A 153 0.79 -12.19 17.75
N GLY A 154 0.01 -13.21 17.42
CA GLY A 154 -1.11 -13.66 18.27
C GLY A 154 -0.66 -14.09 19.67
N SER A 155 -1.58 -14.15 20.63
CA SER A 155 -1.25 -14.48 22.03
C SER A 155 -0.64 -15.88 22.22
N SER A 156 -0.89 -16.82 21.30
CA SER A 156 -0.20 -18.12 21.28
C SER A 156 1.27 -18.03 20.88
N GLY A 157 1.69 -16.91 20.29
CA GLY A 157 3.03 -16.70 19.75
C GLY A 157 3.29 -17.38 18.41
N GLN A 158 2.37 -18.18 17.87
CA GLN A 158 2.61 -19.04 16.69
C GLN A 158 2.31 -18.34 15.36
N THR A 159 1.34 -17.45 15.35
CA THR A 159 0.89 -16.76 14.13
C THR A 159 1.31 -15.31 14.17
N MET A 160 2.12 -14.90 13.21
CA MET A 160 2.35 -13.49 12.88
C MET A 160 1.38 -13.12 11.76
N SER A 161 0.65 -12.02 11.90
CA SER A 161 -0.20 -11.48 10.84
C SER A 161 0.29 -10.09 10.49
N CYS A 162 0.34 -9.76 9.19
CA CYS A 162 0.57 -8.41 8.70
C CYS A 162 -0.63 -7.98 7.86
N TYR A 163 -1.10 -6.75 8.07
CA TYR A 163 -2.29 -6.27 7.41
C TYR A 163 -2.31 -4.76 7.21
N GLY A 164 -2.92 -4.33 6.10
CA GLY A 164 -3.20 -2.93 5.82
C GLY A 164 -4.46 -2.43 6.53
N PRO A 165 -4.91 -1.21 6.18
CA PRO A 165 -6.21 -0.68 6.59
C PRO A 165 -7.35 -1.66 6.26
N ASP A 166 -8.38 -1.70 7.10
CA ASP A 166 -9.54 -2.59 6.93
C ASP A 166 -9.23 -4.10 6.84
N ASN A 167 -8.02 -4.50 7.26
CA ASN A 167 -7.46 -5.84 7.08
C ASN A 167 -7.28 -6.24 5.60
N ASP A 168 -6.90 -5.28 4.75
CA ASP A 168 -6.52 -5.54 3.35
C ASP A 168 -5.32 -4.65 2.95
N PRO A 169 -4.22 -5.20 2.41
CA PRO A 169 -3.92 -6.63 2.23
C PRO A 169 -3.84 -7.37 3.57
N TYR A 170 -4.03 -8.68 3.57
CA TYR A 170 -3.92 -9.55 4.77
C TYR A 170 -3.04 -10.75 4.49
N MET A 171 -2.08 -11.01 5.36
CA MET A 171 -1.19 -12.17 5.29
C MET A 171 -0.85 -12.71 6.66
N THR A 172 -0.61 -14.01 6.74
CA THR A 172 -0.21 -14.72 7.96
C THR A 172 1.00 -15.61 7.72
N TYR A 173 1.81 -15.72 8.77
CA TYR A 173 2.99 -16.58 8.85
C TYR A 173 2.83 -17.43 10.12
N GLU A 174 2.54 -18.70 9.92
CA GLU A 174 2.23 -19.64 10.99
C GLU A 174 3.38 -20.62 11.21
N LEU A 175 3.95 -20.61 12.40
CA LEU A 175 4.96 -21.56 12.84
C LEU A 175 4.32 -22.86 13.34
N GLU A 176 5.07 -23.96 13.33
CA GLU A 176 4.62 -25.23 13.90
C GLU A 176 4.38 -25.10 15.42
N MET A 177 3.51 -25.96 15.99
CA MET A 177 2.94 -25.77 17.34
C MET A 177 3.97 -25.63 18.48
N THR A 178 5.18 -26.17 18.33
CA THR A 178 6.24 -26.11 19.36
C THR A 178 7.12 -24.87 19.26
N THR A 179 6.88 -24.00 18.28
CA THR A 179 7.71 -22.82 17.97
C THR A 179 6.89 -21.54 18.06
N THR A 180 7.55 -20.45 18.47
CA THR A 180 6.91 -19.13 18.57
C THR A 180 7.77 -18.06 17.92
N TRP A 181 7.14 -16.93 17.58
CA TRP A 181 7.79 -15.76 17.02
C TRP A 181 8.61 -14.99 18.04
N HIS A 182 8.23 -14.99 19.33
CA HIS A 182 8.90 -14.21 20.38
C HIS A 182 10.45 -14.28 20.36
N PRO A 183 11.11 -15.46 20.25
CA PRO A 183 12.57 -15.54 20.17
C PRO A 183 13.17 -15.23 18.78
N ARG A 184 12.34 -14.98 17.76
CA ARG A 184 12.73 -14.80 16.35
C ARG A 184 12.63 -13.36 15.87
N ILE A 185 12.00 -12.48 16.65
CA ILE A 185 11.83 -11.07 16.34
C ILE A 185 12.44 -10.20 17.44
N ASN A 186 12.86 -8.99 17.08
CA ASN A 186 13.44 -8.05 18.04
C ASN A 186 12.33 -7.29 18.80
N ILE A 187 11.91 -7.83 19.94
CA ILE A 187 10.94 -7.17 20.83
C ILE A 187 11.68 -6.28 21.83
N VAL A 188 11.34 -4.99 21.86
CA VAL A 188 11.87 -4.02 22.80
C VAL A 188 10.85 -3.68 23.89
N GLY A 189 11.38 -3.35 25.07
CA GLY A 189 10.58 -3.08 26.27
C GLY A 189 10.19 -4.34 27.03
N GLU A 190 9.73 -4.15 28.26
CA GLU A 190 9.28 -5.25 29.12
C GLU A 190 7.85 -5.68 28.76
N TYR A 191 7.56 -6.96 29.02
CA TYR A 191 6.19 -7.46 28.89
C TYR A 191 5.27 -6.73 29.89
N PRO A 192 4.17 -6.10 29.45
CA PRO A 192 3.28 -5.39 30.36
C PRO A 192 2.59 -6.35 31.33
N HIS A 193 2.82 -6.16 32.62
CA HIS A 193 2.05 -6.81 33.68
C HIS A 193 0.77 -6.00 33.89
N ASN A 194 -0.35 -6.50 33.35
CA ASN A 194 -1.69 -5.97 33.62
C ASN A 194 -2.23 -6.51 34.95
#